data_AF-A0A1C6EEW8-F1
#
_entry.id   AF-A0A1C6EEW8-F1
#
_cell.length_a   1.000
_cell.length_b   1.000
_cell.length_c   1.000
_cell.angle_alpha   90.00
_cell.angle_beta   90.00
_cell.angle_gamma   90.00
#
_symmetry.space_group_name_H-M   'P 1'
#
loop_
_entity.id
_entity.type
_entity.pdbx_description
1 polymer ?
#
loop_
_entity_poly.entity_id
_entity_poly.type
_entity_poly.pdbx_seq_one_letter_code
_entity_poly.pdbx_strand_id
1 'polypeptide(L)' 'MKNSHTCPKCGSRDIVRIPDHPSRYASGSNIYTTRYTLLGKVPVIRYVSCGCGYVENWVESPMELVQIHQTYGAP' A
#
# COMPACT_ATOMS: atom_id res chain seq x y z
N MET A 1 10.51 3.22 4.75
CA MET A 1 9.81 3.51 6.02
C MET A 1 9.36 2.25 6.74
N LYS A 2 8.71 1.29 6.06
CA LYS A 2 8.33 -0.02 6.65
C LYS A 2 9.51 -0.77 7.28
N ASN A 3 10.61 -0.90 6.55
CA ASN A 3 11.78 -1.69 7.00
C ASN A 3 12.82 -0.83 7.73
N SER A 4 13.02 0.41 7.27
CA SER A 4 14.07 1.31 7.78
C SER A 4 13.65 2.15 8.99
N HIS A 5 12.34 2.22 9.29
CA HIS A 5 11.75 3.14 10.27
C HIS A 5 12.20 4.60 10.12
N THR A 6 12.63 4.98 8.92
CA THR A 6 13.20 6.30 8.60
C THR A 6 12.73 6.73 7.21
N CYS A 7 12.35 7.99 7.07
CA CYS A 7 11.95 8.59 5.80
C CYS A 7 13.15 8.70 4.85
N PRO A 8 13.08 8.13 3.63
CA PRO A 8 14.21 8.19 2.69
C PRO A 8 14.38 9.58 2.04
N LYS A 9 13.45 10.51 2.25
CA LYS A 9 13.48 11.85 1.64
C LYS A 9 14.04 12.92 2.58
N CYS A 10 13.69 12.87 3.86
CA CYS A 10 14.09 13.88 4.84
C CYS A 10 14.81 13.32 6.08
N GLY A 11 14.97 12.00 6.20
CA GLY A 11 15.59 11.38 7.37
C GLY A 11 14.74 11.37 8.65
N SER A 12 13.51 11.91 8.61
CA SER A 12 12.61 11.90 9.77
C SER A 12 12.24 10.49 10.20
N ARG A 13 12.17 10.27 11.52
CA ARG A 13 11.66 9.06 12.17
C ARG A 13 10.21 9.20 12.63
N ASP A 14 9.63 10.39 12.49
CA ASP A 14 8.21 10.63 12.75
C ASP A 14 7.39 10.10 11.56
N ILE A 15 6.92 8.85 11.72
CA ILE A 15 6.29 8.06 10.68
C ILE A 15 5.03 7.41 11.25
N VAL A 16 3.90 7.63 10.56
CA VAL A 16 2.60 7.05 10.91
C VAL A 16 2.25 5.95 9.90
N ARG A 17 1.91 4.75 10.38
CA ARG A 17 1.28 3.69 9.57
C ARG A 17 -0.23 3.90 9.57
N ILE A 18 -0.82 4.12 8.40
CA ILE A 18 -2.27 4.25 8.26
C ILE A 18 -2.90 2.86 8.29
N PRO A 19 -3.85 2.57 9.21
CA PRO A 19 -4.45 1.26 9.34
C PRO A 19 -5.35 0.91 8.15
N ASP A 20 -5.27 -0.33 7.73
CA ASP A 20 -6.09 -0.98 6.72
C ASP A 20 -7.28 -1.70 7.38
N HIS A 21 -8.18 -0.92 8.00
CA HIS A 21 -9.34 -1.53 8.65
C HIS A 21 -10.27 -2.20 7.63
N PRO A 22 -10.73 -3.45 7.84
CA PRO A 22 -11.51 -4.18 6.85
C PRO A 22 -12.81 -3.51 6.41
N SER A 23 -13.51 -2.87 7.34
CA SER A 23 -14.72 -2.08 6.99
C SER A 23 -14.42 -0.81 6.20
N ARG A 24 -13.15 -0.37 6.14
CA ARG A 24 -12.67 0.79 5.39
C ARG A 24 -11.86 0.41 4.16
N TYR A 25 -11.81 -0.87 3.77
CA TYR A 25 -11.19 -1.29 2.51
C TYR A 25 -11.70 -0.41 1.34
N ALA A 26 -12.91 0.15 1.42
CA ALA A 26 -13.49 1.09 0.47
C ALA A 26 -12.76 2.44 0.25
N SER A 27 -12.06 3.02 1.24
CA SER A 27 -11.75 4.47 1.24
C SER A 27 -10.30 4.87 0.92
N GLY A 28 -9.48 3.97 0.35
CA GLY A 28 -8.09 4.25 -0.02
C GLY A 28 -7.75 3.94 -1.48
N SER A 29 -6.57 4.39 -1.95
CA SER A 29 -5.95 3.98 -3.22
C SER A 29 -5.59 2.49 -3.16
N ASN A 30 -6.52 1.63 -3.55
CA ASN A 30 -6.32 0.19 -3.65
C ASN A 30 -5.99 -0.17 -5.10
N ILE A 31 -5.37 -1.32 -5.32
CA ILE A 31 -5.10 -1.83 -6.66
C ILE A 31 -6.24 -2.75 -7.05
N TYR A 32 -6.90 -2.45 -8.18
CA TYR A 32 -8.06 -3.20 -8.67
C TYR A 32 -7.63 -4.17 -9.76
N THR A 33 -7.53 -5.44 -9.43
CA THR A 33 -7.06 -6.46 -10.37
C THR A 33 -8.17 -7.06 -11.23
N THR A 34 -9.43 -6.68 -11.00
CA THR A 34 -10.59 -7.09 -11.82
C THR A 34 -11.38 -5.87 -12.27
N ARG A 35 -12.05 -5.98 -13.43
CA ARG A 35 -12.87 -4.91 -14.02
C ARG A 35 -14.35 -4.95 -13.63
N TYR A 36 -14.84 -6.06 -13.07
CA TYR A 36 -16.28 -6.36 -13.01
C TYR A 36 -16.86 -6.62 -11.60
N THR A 37 -16.03 -6.87 -10.58
CA THR A 37 -16.51 -7.19 -9.23
C THR A 37 -15.69 -6.45 -8.17
N LEU A 38 -16.29 -6.14 -7.01
CA LEU A 38 -15.53 -5.68 -5.83
C LEU A 38 -14.57 -6.75 -5.28
N LEU A 39 -14.65 -7.98 -5.80
CA LEU A 39 -13.70 -9.07 -5.61
C LEU A 39 -12.45 -8.80 -6.46
N GLY A 40 -11.26 -8.77 -5.83
CA GLY A 40 -9.99 -8.44 -6.48
C GLY A 40 -9.40 -7.08 -6.09
N LYS A 41 -9.87 -6.51 -4.98
CA LYS A 41 -9.31 -5.31 -4.37
C LYS A 41 -8.10 -5.67 -3.51
N VAL A 42 -6.92 -5.24 -3.93
CA VAL A 42 -5.69 -5.42 -3.16
C VAL A 42 -5.45 -4.19 -2.26
N PRO A 43 -5.43 -4.36 -0.93
CA PRO A 43 -5.14 -3.30 0.02
C PRO A 43 -3.69 -2.82 -0.13
N VAL A 44 -3.54 -1.49 -0.05
CA VAL A 44 -2.24 -0.82 -0.06
C VAL A 44 -2.08 -0.04 1.24
N ILE A 45 -1.17 -0.51 2.08
CA ILE A 45 -0.82 0.10 3.36
C ILE A 45 0.07 1.30 3.10
N ARG A 46 -0.14 2.36 3.88
CA ARG A 46 0.59 3.62 3.75
C ARG A 46 1.38 3.88 5.01
N TYR A 47 2.64 4.18 4.82
CA TYR A 47 3.46 4.85 5.81
C TYR A 47 3.58 6.30 5.37
N VAL A 48 3.33 7.25 6.27
CA VAL A 48 3.41 8.69 6.00
C VAL A 48 4.48 9.29 6.90
N SER A 49 5.43 10.02 6.34
CA SER A 49 6.38 10.82 7.11
C SER A 49 5.76 12.15 7.50
N CYS A 50 5.58 12.39 8.81
CA CYS A 50 5.05 13.66 9.32
C CYS A 50 6.06 14.82 9.21
N GLY A 51 7.34 14.51 8.93
CA GLY A 51 8.38 15.53 8.73
C GLY A 51 8.40 16.15 7.32
N CYS A 52 7.91 15.47 6.29
CA CYS A 52 7.94 16.01 4.91
C CYS A 52 6.75 15.62 4.02
N GLY A 53 5.81 14.81 4.52
CA GLY A 53 4.66 14.36 3.76
C GLY A 53 4.94 13.20 2.78
N TYR A 54 6.18 12.70 2.69
CA TYR A 54 6.47 11.54 1.85
C TYR A 54 5.65 10.31 2.27
N VAL A 55 5.09 9.60 1.29
CA VAL A 55 4.27 8.41 1.50
C VAL A 55 4.94 7.19 0.86
N GLU A 56 5.11 6.12 1.63
CA GLU A 56 5.56 4.82 1.15
C GLU A 56 4.37 3.83 1.17
N ASN A 57 4.06 3.26 0.02
CA ASN A 57 2.93 2.34 -0.18
C ASN A 57 3.42 0.88 -0.23
N TRP A 58 2.69 -0.03 0.43
CA TRP A 58 3.03 -1.45 0.49
C TRP A 58 1.82 -2.36 0.32
N VAL A 59 1.99 -3.43 -0.46
CA VAL A 59 1.12 -4.61 -0.45
C VAL A 59 1.80 -5.65 0.45
N GLU A 60 1.08 -6.17 1.44
CA GLU A 60 1.66 -7.08 2.44
C GLU A 60 1.45 -8.57 2.09
N SER A 61 0.37 -8.93 1.41
CA SER A 61 0.07 -10.34 1.10
C SER A 61 0.88 -10.84 -0.09
N PRO A 62 1.64 -11.96 0.04
CA PRO A 62 2.31 -12.59 -1.09
C PRO A 62 1.35 -13.03 -2.21
N MET A 63 0.15 -13.50 -1.85
CA MET A 63 -0.86 -13.91 -2.84
C MET A 63 -1.36 -12.71 -3.65
N GLU A 64 -1.54 -11.55 -3.01
CA GLU A 64 -1.94 -10.33 -3.70
C GLU A 64 -0.84 -9.80 -4.63
N LEU A 65 0.43 -9.97 -4.26
CA LEU A 65 1.56 -9.66 -5.13
C LEU A 65 1.59 -10.58 -6.37
N VAL A 66 1.34 -11.87 -6.19
CA VAL A 66 1.18 -12.82 -7.32
C VAL A 66 0.03 -12.39 -8.22
N GLN A 67 -1.11 -12.03 -7.64
CA GLN A 67 -2.29 -11.57 -8.39
C GLN A 67 -1.99 -10.29 -9.18
N ILE A 68 -1.29 -9.31 -8.58
CA ILE A 68 -0.85 -8.10 -9.26
C ILE A 68 0.07 -8.46 -10.43
N HIS A 69 1.05 -9.32 -10.21
CA HIS A 69 2.00 -9.72 -11.25
C HIS A 69 1.31 -10.46 -12.40
N GLN A 70 0.38 -11.37 -12.11
CA GLN A 70 -0.42 -12.04 -13.15
C GLN A 70 -1.30 -11.07 -13.95
N THR A 71 -1.77 -9.99 -13.32
CA THR A 71 -2.68 -9.02 -13.95
C THR A 71 -1.94 -7.97 -14.78
N TYR A 72 -0.81 -7.47 -14.28
CA TYR A 72 -0.11 -6.30 -14.84
C TYR A 72 1.35 -6.55 -15.19
N GLY A 73 1.92 -7.68 -14.80
CA GLY A 73 3.25 -8.09 -15.24
C GLY A 73 3.18 -8.32 -16.75
N ALA A 74 3.97 -7.55 -17.50
CA ALA A 74 4.21 -7.87 -18.90
C ALA A 74 4.90 -9.25 -18.99
N PRO A 75 4.67 -10.01 -20.08
CA PRO A 75 5.46 -11.20 -20.38
C PRO A 75 6.95 -10.88 -20.56
#